data_AF-A0A246FJL1-F1
#
_entry.id   AF-A0A246FJL1-F1
#
_cell.length_a   1.000
_cell.length_b   1.000
_cell.length_c   1.000
_cell.angle_alpha   90.00
_cell.angle_beta   90.00
_cell.angle_gamma   90.00
#
_symmetry.space_group_name_H-M   'P 1'
#
loop_
_entity.id
_entity.type
_entity.pdbx_description
1 polymer ?
#
loop_
_entity_poly.entity_id
_entity_poly.type
_entity_poly.pdbx_seq_one_letter_code
_entity_poly.pdbx_strand_id
1 'polypeptide(L)'
;MALRMRISICRRRRTSCWKGESAGFMASKLRHRANFAAVKRNSCRLLPGLRALLLGPVLALSACQKADDMPAPPQLVPANQMVRLLVDLHTLEARADGAGLTPDSTRALFRQEQKKLYWRYEVTDSTFQQSYRYYATHDQDLDAIYATVIDSLALREARRQQPGDAPAPGPPR
;
A
#
# COMPACT_ATOMS: atom_id res chain seq x y z
N MET A 1 -30.88 -51.35 -13.71
CA MET A 1 -29.49 -51.61 -13.27
C MET A 1 -28.79 -50.28 -13.01
N ALA A 2 -28.59 -49.95 -11.74
CA ALA A 2 -27.91 -48.74 -11.31
C ALA A 2 -26.39 -48.97 -11.35
N LEU A 3 -25.63 -48.17 -12.10
CA LEU A 3 -24.20 -48.04 -11.89
C LEU A 3 -23.88 -46.63 -11.41
N ARG A 4 -23.53 -46.57 -10.12
CA ARG A 4 -23.17 -45.39 -9.36
C ARG A 4 -21.93 -44.71 -9.96
N MET A 5 -22.15 -43.48 -10.41
CA MET A 5 -21.14 -42.48 -10.72
C MET A 5 -20.29 -42.21 -9.46
N ARG A 6 -19.05 -42.70 -9.42
CA ARG A 6 -18.06 -42.35 -8.38
C ARG A 6 -17.41 -41.01 -8.75
N ILE A 7 -18.08 -39.91 -8.44
CA ILE A 7 -17.45 -38.58 -8.47
C ILE A 7 -16.75 -38.38 -7.12
N SER A 8 -15.42 -38.39 -7.20
CA SER A 8 -14.49 -38.07 -6.11
C SER A 8 -14.80 -36.68 -5.55
N ILE A 9 -15.35 -36.66 -4.34
CA ILE A 9 -15.48 -35.48 -3.49
C ILE A 9 -14.10 -35.18 -2.92
N CYS A 10 -13.27 -34.47 -3.69
CA CYS A 10 -12.02 -33.93 -3.19
C CYS A 10 -11.75 -32.54 -3.79
N ARG A 11 -11.63 -31.56 -2.89
CA ARG A 11 -11.18 -30.17 -3.06
C ARG A 11 -12.14 -29.17 -3.72
N ARG A 12 -13.29 -29.05 -3.06
CA ARG A 12 -13.90 -27.76 -2.75
C ARG A 12 -12.92 -26.90 -1.93
N ARG A 13 -12.22 -25.98 -2.59
CA ARG A 13 -11.65 -24.68 -2.12
C ARG A 13 -10.52 -24.27 -3.07
N ARG A 14 -10.85 -23.99 -4.33
CA ARG A 14 -10.11 -22.98 -5.08
C ARG A 14 -10.87 -21.69 -4.83
N THR A 15 -10.34 -20.93 -3.88
CA THR A 15 -10.83 -19.62 -3.48
C THR A 15 -11.12 -18.79 -4.72
N SER A 16 -12.34 -18.27 -4.73
CA SER A 16 -12.85 -17.21 -5.58
C SER A 16 -11.76 -16.22 -6.01
N CYS A 17 -11.67 -16.06 -7.33
CA CYS A 17 -11.56 -14.78 -8.01
C CYS A 17 -11.36 -13.59 -7.06
N TRP A 18 -10.11 -13.23 -6.80
CA TRP A 18 -9.79 -11.83 -6.55
C TRP A 18 -9.31 -11.29 -7.89
N LYS A 19 -10.27 -10.90 -8.72
CA LYS A 19 -10.05 -9.89 -9.75
C LYS A 19 -9.95 -8.56 -9.01
N GLY A 20 -8.81 -8.38 -8.34
CA GLY A 20 -8.47 -7.10 -7.74
C GLY A 20 -8.02 -6.20 -8.87
N GLU A 21 -8.68 -5.06 -9.00
CA GLU A 21 -8.18 -3.87 -9.65
C GLU A 21 -6.67 -3.74 -9.48
N SER A 22 -6.03 -3.12 -10.47
CA SER A 22 -4.66 -2.61 -10.44
C SER A 22 -4.44 -1.76 -9.20
N ALA A 23 -4.26 -2.41 -8.06
CA ALA A 23 -3.76 -1.80 -6.85
C ALA A 23 -2.37 -1.33 -7.24
N GLY A 24 -2.22 0.00 -7.33
CA GLY A 24 -0.95 0.63 -7.70
C GLY A 24 0.20 -0.06 -6.99
N PHE A 25 1.34 -0.16 -7.66
CA PHE A 25 2.55 -0.73 -7.10
C PHE A 25 2.83 -0.19 -5.68
N MET A 26 2.53 1.09 -5.44
CA MET A 26 2.60 1.73 -4.13
C MET A 26 1.78 1.04 -3.04
N ALA A 27 0.52 0.70 -3.31
CA ALA A 27 -0.37 0.04 -2.36
C ALA A 27 0.16 -1.34 -1.92
N SER A 28 0.97 -2.00 -2.74
CA SER A 28 1.59 -3.29 -2.39
C SER A 28 2.79 -3.17 -1.43
N LYS A 29 3.52 -2.04 -1.45
CA LYS A 29 4.62 -1.76 -0.50
C LYS A 29 4.15 -1.16 0.82
N LEU A 30 3.04 -0.41 0.77
CA LEU A 30 2.49 0.29 1.94
C LEU A 30 1.54 -0.59 2.78
N ARG A 31 1.19 -1.80 2.30
CA ARG A 31 0.57 -2.80 3.18
C ARG A 31 1.50 -3.02 4.35
N HIS A 32 1.06 -2.60 5.53
CA HIS A 32 1.63 -3.01 6.79
C HIS A 32 1.91 -4.51 6.66
N ARG A 33 3.19 -4.90 6.78
CA ARG A 33 3.46 -6.19 7.36
C ARG A 33 2.80 -6.09 8.73
N ALA A 34 1.55 -6.55 8.82
CA ALA A 34 1.05 -6.99 10.08
C ALA A 34 2.18 -7.88 10.61
N ASN A 35 2.72 -7.51 11.76
CA ASN A 35 3.38 -8.49 12.60
C ASN A 35 2.29 -9.52 12.89
N PHE A 36 2.03 -10.41 11.94
CA PHE A 36 1.53 -11.73 12.20
C PHE A 36 2.68 -12.38 12.98
N ALA A 37 2.80 -12.01 14.25
CA ALA A 37 3.07 -12.99 15.27
C ALA A 37 2.19 -14.17 14.86
N ALA A 38 2.84 -15.25 14.45
CA ALA A 38 2.16 -16.50 14.18
C ALA A 38 1.52 -16.90 15.51
N VAL A 39 0.31 -16.41 15.78
CA VAL A 39 -0.61 -17.01 16.72
C VAL A 39 -0.83 -18.38 16.15
N LYS A 40 -0.07 -19.32 16.71
CA LYS A 40 -0.24 -20.74 16.56
C LYS A 40 -1.72 -20.99 16.82
N ARG A 41 -2.48 -21.21 15.74
CA ARG A 41 -3.87 -21.69 15.83
C ARG A 41 -3.80 -23.08 16.43
N ASN A 42 -3.72 -23.14 17.76
CA ASN A 42 -4.01 -24.35 18.49
C ASN A 42 -5.52 -24.57 18.33
N SER A 43 -5.85 -25.53 17.48
CA SER A 43 -7.18 -26.10 17.36
C SER A 43 -7.63 -26.64 18.72
N CYS A 44 -8.32 -25.83 19.51
CA CYS A 44 -9.13 -26.32 20.62
C CYS A 44 -10.35 -27.03 20.04
N ARG A 45 -10.24 -28.34 19.86
CA ARG A 45 -11.41 -29.20 19.70
C ARG A 45 -12.21 -29.13 21.00
N LEU A 46 -13.44 -28.66 20.90
CA LEU A 46 -14.46 -28.86 21.93
C LEU A 46 -14.65 -30.35 22.16
N LEU A 47 -14.58 -30.77 23.42
CA LEU A 47 -15.38 -31.86 23.96
C LEU A 47 -16.16 -31.28 25.14
N PRO A 48 -17.51 -31.37 25.15
CA PRO A 48 -18.36 -30.67 26.09
C PRO A 48 -18.46 -31.48 27.38
N GLY A 49 -18.21 -30.83 28.51
CA GLY A 49 -18.23 -31.51 29.81
C GLY A 49 -18.21 -30.52 30.95
N LEU A 50 -19.34 -29.83 31.13
CA LEU A 50 -19.91 -29.52 32.43
C LEU A 50 -18.92 -29.21 33.57
N ARG A 51 -18.50 -27.94 33.72
CA ARG A 51 -18.35 -27.26 35.02
C ARG A 51 -17.72 -25.87 34.87
N ALA A 52 -18.12 -25.01 35.80
CA ALA A 52 -17.57 -23.69 36.09
C ALA A 52 -18.02 -22.55 35.14
N LEU A 53 -19.33 -22.31 35.17
CA LEU A 53 -19.88 -20.97 35.38
C LEU A 53 -19.07 -20.26 36.50
N LEU A 54 -18.36 -19.16 36.18
CA LEU A 54 -17.62 -18.20 37.04
C LEU A 54 -16.16 -17.91 36.65
N LEU A 55 -15.83 -17.79 35.35
CA LEU A 55 -14.60 -17.09 34.95
C LEU A 55 -14.72 -16.44 33.56
N GLY A 56 -15.87 -15.79 33.31
CA GLY A 56 -16.29 -15.32 31.98
C GLY A 56 -15.93 -13.88 31.57
N PRO A 57 -15.66 -12.89 32.45
CA PRO A 57 -15.49 -11.51 31.97
C PRO A 57 -14.04 -10.99 31.92
N VAL A 58 -13.00 -11.83 32.13
CA VAL A 58 -11.61 -11.34 32.25
C VAL A 58 -10.85 -11.22 30.91
N LEU A 59 -11.38 -11.73 29.80
CA LEU A 59 -10.70 -11.67 28.49
C LEU A 59 -11.13 -10.51 27.57
N ALA A 60 -11.93 -9.56 28.05
CA ALA A 60 -12.47 -8.48 27.20
C ALA A 60 -11.67 -7.15 27.21
N LEU A 61 -10.61 -7.00 28.03
CA LEU A 61 -9.95 -5.69 28.22
C LEU A 61 -8.60 -5.47 27.51
N SER A 62 -8.07 -6.40 26.72
CA SER A 62 -6.75 -6.24 26.07
C SER A 62 -6.79 -5.71 24.63
N ALA A 63 -7.88 -5.07 24.19
CA ALA A 63 -8.04 -4.63 22.79
C ALA A 63 -7.77 -3.14 22.52
N CYS A 64 -7.43 -2.32 23.52
CA CYS A 64 -7.06 -0.92 23.32
C CYS A 64 -5.59 -0.68 23.65
N GLN A 65 -4.70 -0.99 22.71
CA GLN A 65 -3.38 -0.36 22.68
C GLN A 65 -3.57 1.00 22.01
N LYS A 66 -3.62 2.05 22.82
CA LYS A 66 -3.73 3.44 22.36
C LYS A 66 -2.50 3.72 21.48
N ALA A 67 -2.72 4.15 20.25
CA ALA A 67 -1.69 4.25 19.20
C ALA A 67 -0.78 5.49 19.34
N ASP A 68 -0.71 6.08 20.54
CA ASP A 68 -0.44 7.52 20.68
C ASP A 68 1.01 7.92 20.93
N ASP A 69 1.96 6.98 20.88
CA ASP A 69 3.37 7.32 21.12
C ASP A 69 4.30 6.37 20.33
N MET A 70 4.31 6.46 19.00
CA MET A 70 5.38 5.82 18.24
C MET A 70 6.55 6.82 18.11
N PRO A 71 7.70 6.58 18.77
CA PRO A 71 8.80 7.53 18.74
C PRO A 71 9.24 7.80 17.29
N ALA A 72 9.55 9.06 17.01
CA ALA A 72 9.99 9.47 15.68
C ALA A 72 11.19 8.61 15.24
N PRO A 73 11.20 8.08 14.00
CA PRO A 73 12.32 7.30 13.53
C PRO A 73 13.59 8.17 13.48
N PRO A 74 14.79 7.58 13.70
CA PRO A 74 16.04 8.34 13.77
C PRO A 74 16.38 9.08 12.47
N GLN A 75 15.84 8.61 11.34
CA GLN A 75 15.91 9.30 10.05
C GLN A 75 14.48 9.52 9.56
N LEU A 76 13.88 10.62 9.98
CA LEU A 76 12.57 11.05 9.51
C LEU A 76 12.72 11.91 8.25
N VAL A 77 12.06 11.52 7.16
CA VAL A 77 11.97 12.36 5.96
C VAL A 77 11.08 13.56 6.27
N PRO A 78 11.56 14.81 6.15
CA PRO A 78 10.75 16.00 6.41
C PRO A 78 9.49 16.06 5.55
N ALA A 79 8.38 16.57 6.08
CA ALA A 79 7.08 16.61 5.41
C ALA A 79 7.15 17.25 4.01
N ASN A 80 7.84 18.39 3.86
CA ASN A 80 8.03 19.06 2.57
C ASN A 80 8.77 18.19 1.55
N GLN A 81 9.77 17.42 1.99
CA GLN A 81 10.50 16.48 1.14
C GLN A 81 9.62 15.27 0.79
N MET A 82 8.81 14.79 1.75
CA MET A 82 7.85 13.71 1.55
C MET A 82 6.81 14.07 0.49
N VAL A 83 6.23 15.27 0.54
CA VAL A 83 5.27 15.76 -0.48
C VAL A 83 5.89 15.67 -1.88
N ARG A 84 7.08 16.25 -2.07
CA ARG A 84 7.77 16.24 -3.38
C ARG A 84 8.07 14.82 -3.86
N LEU A 85 8.56 13.98 -2.95
CA LEU A 85 8.87 12.58 -3.24
C LEU A 85 7.61 11.80 -3.63
N LEU A 86 6.49 11.96 -2.92
CA LEU A 86 5.22 11.31 -3.24
C LEU A 86 4.64 11.78 -4.57
N VAL A 87 4.69 13.08 -4.86
CA VAL A 87 4.25 13.63 -6.16
C VAL A 87 5.03 12.98 -7.31
N ASP A 88 6.36 12.91 -7.20
CA ASP A 88 7.19 12.32 -8.25
C ASP A 88 7.03 10.80 -8.33
N LEU A 89 6.80 10.13 -7.20
CA LEU A 89 6.57 8.69 -7.13
C LEU A 89 5.25 8.29 -7.79
N HIS A 90 4.16 9.02 -7.53
CA HIS A 90 2.87 8.82 -8.21
C HIS A 90 2.94 9.18 -9.70
N THR A 91 3.67 10.24 -10.06
CA THR A 91 3.91 10.57 -11.47
C THR A 91 4.69 9.46 -12.18
N LEU A 92 5.67 8.84 -11.50
CA LEU A 92 6.45 7.73 -12.01
C LEU A 92 5.59 6.47 -12.18
N GLU A 93 4.70 6.20 -11.23
CA GLU A 93 3.71 5.11 -11.31
C GLU A 93 2.82 5.27 -12.55
N ALA A 94 2.19 6.44 -12.71
CA ALA A 94 1.36 6.75 -13.88
C ALA A 94 2.12 6.62 -15.20
N ARG A 95 3.40 7.01 -15.25
CA ARG A 95 4.26 6.84 -16.44
C ARG A 95 4.59 5.38 -16.71
N ALA A 96 4.88 4.59 -15.68
CA ALA A 96 5.17 3.17 -15.83
C ALA A 96 3.93 2.42 -16.33
N ASP A 97 2.77 2.68 -15.74
CA ASP A 97 1.49 2.08 -16.14
C ASP A 97 1.07 2.52 -17.55
N GLY A 98 1.32 3.79 -17.91
CA GLY A 98 1.08 4.33 -19.25
C GLY A 98 2.06 3.86 -20.33
N ALA A 99 3.10 3.10 -20.00
CA ALA A 99 4.12 2.66 -20.96
C ALA A 99 3.65 1.50 -21.87
N GLY A 100 2.48 0.91 -21.63
CA GLY A 100 1.92 -0.16 -22.46
C GLY A 100 2.68 -1.49 -22.37
N LEU A 101 3.42 -1.72 -21.28
CA LEU A 101 4.19 -2.94 -21.04
C LEU A 101 3.33 -4.02 -20.35
N THR A 102 3.80 -5.27 -20.37
CA THR A 102 3.18 -6.33 -19.57
C THR A 102 3.27 -6.00 -18.06
N PRO A 103 2.40 -6.55 -17.20
CA PRO A 103 2.41 -6.22 -15.77
C PRO A 103 3.76 -6.46 -15.08
N ASP A 104 4.44 -7.56 -15.43
CA ASP A 104 5.75 -7.90 -14.86
C ASP A 104 6.85 -6.92 -15.33
N SER A 105 6.82 -6.54 -16.61
CA SER A 105 7.75 -5.56 -17.17
C SER A 105 7.51 -4.16 -16.61
N THR A 106 6.24 -3.74 -16.48
CA THR A 106 5.84 -2.48 -15.83
C THR A 106 6.36 -2.43 -14.39
N ARG A 107 6.20 -3.52 -13.65
CA ARG A 107 6.71 -3.66 -12.29
C ARG A 107 8.23 -3.56 -12.21
N ALA A 108 8.93 -4.17 -13.16
CA ALA A 108 10.40 -4.12 -13.23
C ALA A 108 10.89 -2.69 -13.53
N LEU A 109 10.27 -2.03 -14.50
CA LEU A 109 10.55 -0.63 -14.85
C LEU A 109 10.32 0.28 -13.65
N PHE A 110 9.14 0.20 -13.02
CA PHE A 110 8.81 1.00 -11.85
C PHE A 110 9.88 0.86 -10.75
N ARG A 111 10.29 -0.39 -10.44
CA ARG A 111 11.31 -0.64 -9.41
C ARG A 111 12.66 -0.05 -9.75
N GLN A 112 13.07 -0.10 -11.02
CA GLN A 112 14.32 0.48 -11.47
C GLN A 112 14.30 2.01 -11.32
N GLU A 113 13.24 2.66 -11.79
CA GLU A 113 13.10 4.11 -11.73
C GLU A 113 12.88 4.61 -10.30
N GLN A 114 12.15 3.86 -9.46
CA GLN A 114 11.96 4.18 -8.05
C GLN A 114 13.30 4.23 -7.30
N LYS A 115 14.23 3.31 -7.57
CA LYS A 115 15.57 3.34 -6.96
C LYS A 115 16.33 4.62 -7.33
N LYS A 116 16.24 5.04 -8.61
CA LYS A 116 16.84 6.30 -9.06
C LYS A 116 16.19 7.51 -8.40
N LEU A 117 14.87 7.47 -8.22
CA LEU A 117 14.12 8.52 -7.52
C LEU A 117 14.60 8.64 -6.07
N TYR A 118 14.65 7.53 -5.34
CA TYR A 118 15.12 7.48 -3.96
C TYR A 118 16.56 7.98 -3.80
N TRP A 119 17.44 7.61 -4.74
CA TRP A 119 18.79 8.15 -4.80
C TRP A 119 18.82 9.68 -4.93
N ARG A 120 18.02 10.26 -5.83
CA ARG A 120 17.96 11.74 -6.01
C ARG A 120 17.46 12.49 -4.78
N TYR A 121 16.62 11.86 -3.96
CA TYR A 121 16.09 12.43 -2.74
C TYR A 121 16.94 12.08 -1.51
N GLU A 122 18.02 11.31 -1.66
CA GLU A 122 18.86 10.82 -0.55
C GLU A 122 18.08 10.01 0.51
N VAL A 123 17.04 9.30 0.07
CA VAL A 123 16.15 8.51 0.93
C VAL A 123 16.34 7.02 0.65
N THR A 124 16.42 6.19 1.68
CA THR A 124 16.40 4.72 1.53
C THR A 124 14.98 4.18 1.54
N ASP A 125 14.74 2.98 0.99
CA ASP A 125 13.41 2.35 1.00
C ASP A 125 12.88 2.15 2.43
N SER A 126 13.75 1.81 3.39
CA SER A 126 13.39 1.70 4.80
C SER A 126 13.06 3.05 5.44
N THR A 127 13.86 4.08 5.18
CA THR A 127 13.65 5.44 5.69
C THR A 127 12.30 5.99 5.22
N PHE A 128 11.99 5.81 3.92
CA PHE A 128 10.69 6.17 3.36
C PHE A 128 9.54 5.43 4.05
N GLN A 129 9.61 4.10 4.16
CA GLN A 129 8.54 3.30 4.78
C GLN A 129 8.32 3.66 6.24
N GLN A 130 9.39 3.89 7.00
CA GLN A 130 9.30 4.29 8.41
C GLN A 130 8.68 5.68 8.55
N SER A 131 9.12 6.64 7.74
CA SER A 131 8.59 8.00 7.73
C SER A 131 7.11 8.03 7.31
N TYR A 132 6.75 7.28 6.27
CA TYR A 132 5.36 7.15 5.83
C TYR A 132 4.46 6.60 6.93
N ARG A 133 4.91 5.54 7.63
CA ARG A 133 4.18 4.97 8.77
C ARG A 133 4.06 5.94 9.93
N TYR A 134 5.13 6.68 10.22
CA TYR A 134 5.13 7.70 11.26
C TYR A 134 4.03 8.74 11.00
N TYR A 135 3.96 9.29 9.79
CA TYR A 135 2.91 10.25 9.41
C TYR A 135 1.50 9.61 9.35
N ALA A 136 1.40 8.32 9.04
CA ALA A 136 0.11 7.62 9.02
C ALA A 136 -0.50 7.43 10.41
N THR A 137 0.32 7.37 11.46
CA THR A 137 -0.11 7.09 12.82
C THR A 137 -0.17 8.32 13.73
N HIS A 138 0.54 9.41 13.39
CA HIS A 138 0.54 10.65 14.19
C HIS A 138 -0.35 11.74 13.58
N ASP A 139 -1.24 12.29 14.41
CA ASP A 139 -1.92 13.58 14.27
C ASP A 139 -2.33 14.04 12.85
N GLN A 140 -2.90 13.14 12.04
CA GLN A 140 -3.40 13.47 10.69
C GLN A 140 -2.36 14.11 9.75
N ASP A 141 -1.07 13.97 10.05
CA ASP A 141 0.01 14.60 9.26
C ASP A 141 0.02 14.06 7.82
N LEU A 142 -0.30 12.76 7.66
CA LEU A 142 -0.36 12.16 6.34
C LEU A 142 -1.51 12.71 5.48
N ASP A 143 -2.65 13.06 6.09
CA ASP A 143 -3.79 13.63 5.37
C ASP A 143 -3.43 15.03 4.82
N ALA A 144 -2.76 15.85 5.64
CA ALA A 144 -2.27 17.17 5.21
C ALA A 144 -1.19 17.07 4.11
N ILE A 145 -0.28 16.10 4.23
CA ILE A 145 0.70 15.79 3.19
C ILE A 145 -0.02 15.41 1.89
N TYR A 146 -1.01 14.51 1.94
CA TYR A 146 -1.73 14.07 0.74
C TYR A 146 -2.60 15.17 0.13
N ALA A 147 -3.22 16.04 0.92
CA ALA A 147 -3.93 17.22 0.40
C ALA A 147 -2.99 18.06 -0.48
N THR A 148 -1.79 18.34 0.02
CA THR A 148 -0.77 19.09 -0.74
C THR A 148 -0.28 18.34 -1.99
N VAL A 149 -0.18 17.01 -1.93
CA VAL A 149 0.18 16.17 -3.09
C VAL A 149 -0.89 16.27 -4.18
N ILE A 150 -2.16 16.19 -3.83
CA ILE A 150 -3.29 16.28 -4.76
C ILE A 150 -3.31 17.66 -5.42
N ASP A 151 -3.20 18.73 -4.63
CA ASP A 151 -3.15 20.11 -5.14
C ASP A 151 -1.97 20.31 -6.11
N SER A 152 -0.80 19.76 -5.77
CA SER A 152 0.39 19.81 -6.60
C SER A 152 0.22 19.08 -7.93
N LEU A 153 -0.45 17.93 -7.94
CA LEU A 153 -0.74 17.15 -9.15
C LEU A 153 -1.78 17.87 -10.02
N ALA A 154 -2.86 18.38 -9.41
CA ALA A 154 -3.90 19.13 -10.11
C ALA A 154 -3.32 20.38 -10.81
N LEU A 155 -2.43 21.12 -10.14
CA LEU A 155 -1.76 22.28 -10.73
C LEU A 155 -0.87 21.88 -11.93
N ARG A 156 -0.17 20.73 -11.84
CA ARG A 156 0.65 20.21 -12.96
C ARG A 156 -0.23 19.78 -14.14
N GLU A 157 -1.38 19.18 -13.89
CA GLU A 157 -2.35 18.78 -14.91
C GLU A 157 -2.98 19.99 -15.60
N ALA A 158 -3.44 20.98 -14.81
CA ALA A 158 -3.98 22.23 -15.33
C ALA A 158 -2.97 22.94 -16.25
N ARG A 159 -1.69 23.00 -15.86
CA ARG A 159 -0.62 23.56 -16.72
C ARG A 159 -0.47 22.80 -18.04
N ARG A 160 -0.66 21.49 -18.06
CA ARG A 160 -0.55 20.67 -19.28
C ARG A 160 -1.74 20.86 -20.23
N GLN A 161 -2.91 21.21 -19.70
CA GLN A 161 -4.15 21.33 -20.47
C GLN A 161 -4.40 22.74 -21.02
N GLN A 162 -3.60 23.74 -20.63
CA GLN A 162 -3.75 25.10 -21.14
C GLN A 162 -3.47 25.16 -22.65
N PRO A 163 -4.46 25.54 -23.50
CA PRO A 163 -4.30 25.64 -24.94
C PRO A 163 -3.68 26.99 -25.33
N GLY A 164 -2.54 27.35 -24.73
CA GLY A 164 -1.98 28.71 -24.78
C GLY A 164 -0.54 28.86 -25.26
N ASP A 165 0.28 27.80 -25.27
CA ASP A 165 1.69 27.87 -25.66
C ASP A 165 2.01 26.85 -26.78
N ALA A 166 1.40 27.03 -27.95
CA ALA A 166 1.88 26.34 -29.14
C ALA A 166 3.31 26.83 -29.45
N PRO A 167 4.34 25.96 -29.51
CA PRO A 167 5.67 26.38 -29.91
C PRO A 167 5.60 26.94 -31.34
N ALA A 168 6.13 28.16 -31.53
CA ALA A 168 6.15 28.81 -32.83
C ALA A 168 6.69 27.86 -33.91
N PRO A 169 6.08 27.81 -35.10
CA PRO A 169 6.59 26.97 -36.18
C PRO A 169 8.04 27.35 -36.46
N GLY A 170 8.94 26.37 -36.31
CA GLY A 170 10.37 26.56 -36.56
C GLY A 170 10.62 27.05 -37.98
N PRO A 171 11.75 27.76 -38.23
CA PRO A 171 12.02 28.34 -39.53
C PRO A 171 12.04 27.25 -40.61
N PRO A 172 11.51 27.54 -41.82
CA PRO A 172 11.50 26.59 -42.92
C PRO A 172 12.94 26.17 -43.26
N ARG A 173 13.11 24.86 -43.45
CA ARG A 173 14.36 24.26 -43.95
C ARG A 173 14.59 24.57 -45.41
#